data_AF-A0A662RVM9-F1
#
_entry.id   AF-A0A662RVM9-F1
#
_cell.length_a   1.000
_cell.length_b   1.000
_cell.length_c   1.000
_cell.angle_alpha   90.00
_cell.angle_beta   90.00
_cell.angle_gamma   90.00
#
_symmetry.space_group_name_H-M   'P 1'
#
loop_
_entity.id
_entity.type
_entity.pdbx_description
1 polymer ?
#
loop_
_entity_poly.entity_id
_entity_poly.type
_entity_poly.pdbx_seq_one_letter_code
_entity_poly.pdbx_strand_id
1 'polypeptide(L)'
;MRICVTLAEGGLEMERLRLVKEFLGIDDETEAKAWCLFVDMLRAMSDAEAGLISKADADNAHRQFELFLMQHDLKMLSDEDGLEPGEFAIIKRTTSEMKRVNSMDILLLMNNEDICEVLIAEDVRDVAGFPDNIIRFLAAPNVHEWLKERIIERDPERGERLLRAVIDEVPDDIYAHFMLTRKYEKDGRTADAEAEYRRFLRIRDDGIVWANYGWLLERMGRYDDALRAFERASSLIQSEMGGDYELVDELQRSISRVSRMRNLRGEDAMKAHAYQQAVWLINEVKGYAEMHFGREMEIAREEFMEAENIEEMSEEDEMEFMNWFLFTRSLPDGRTPAVVFADERGLDEDTKAKLKHLGSPKSGIYEIISYEPDAFRIRVRNLLSDEEYELMADIEGIEVGQTFSGNLYPWGDIYLSGGALRIHSPELSDEIKSVVESFSTSDSSESEDKREELHNAFTSFFGSWEAVFDTKEACEDAINRFLDWFFLERKTEIGKTIAEIYREEHGEEMKREPFKIPQSFESAKNIGVLSDAEEGIFLVQDYGILKNVIENGSVSAAGEDAPEMGKDEIVEKIRAMFIEMEIFVLRNLLQSHRENVINVLNEVFNAELPEDADVDNVVSFIMQMREQRETL
;
A
#
# COMPACT_ATOMS: atom_id res chain seq x y z
N MET A 1 -17.99 27.45 32.31
CA MET A 1 -18.38 28.72 32.97
C MET A 1 -17.28 29.12 33.95
N ARG A 2 -16.32 29.96 33.54
CA ARG A 2 -15.43 30.72 34.43
C ARG A 2 -15.22 32.11 33.81
N ILE A 3 -15.82 33.14 34.42
CA ILE A 3 -15.53 34.56 34.21
C ILE A 3 -15.41 35.20 35.60
N CYS A 4 -14.50 36.17 35.71
CA CYS A 4 -14.21 37.12 36.81
C CYS A 4 -13.13 36.74 37.84
N VAL A 5 -11.86 37.07 37.53
CA VAL A 5 -10.87 37.60 38.49
C VAL A 5 -9.94 38.64 37.81
N THR A 6 -10.31 39.92 37.82
CA THR A 6 -9.61 41.06 37.18
C THR A 6 -8.36 41.57 37.92
N LEU A 7 -7.75 40.77 38.79
CA LEU A 7 -6.40 40.98 39.33
C LEU A 7 -5.46 39.79 39.06
N ALA A 8 -5.98 38.72 38.46
CA ALA A 8 -5.22 37.54 38.05
C ALA A 8 -4.78 37.62 36.57
N GLU A 9 -5.38 38.49 35.76
CA GLU A 9 -5.13 38.58 34.31
C GLU A 9 -3.65 38.85 33.98
N GLY A 10 -2.99 39.80 34.64
CA GLY A 10 -1.56 40.07 34.39
C GLY A 10 -0.60 39.02 34.95
N GLY A 11 -1.02 38.20 35.91
CA GLY A 11 -0.23 37.09 36.45
C GLY A 11 -0.33 35.84 35.58
N LEU A 12 -1.56 35.50 35.18
CA LEU A 12 -1.87 34.39 34.27
C LEU A 12 -1.28 34.62 32.87
N GLU A 13 -1.30 35.87 32.38
CA GLU A 13 -0.72 36.21 31.08
C GLU A 13 0.81 36.09 31.09
N MET A 14 1.48 36.43 32.20
CA MET A 14 2.92 36.23 32.39
C MET A 14 3.31 34.75 32.53
N GLU A 15 2.47 33.97 33.21
CA GLU A 15 2.67 32.52 33.38
C GLU A 15 2.50 31.78 32.06
N ARG A 16 1.47 32.13 31.27
CA ARG A 16 1.26 31.59 29.93
C ARG A 16 2.36 31.99 28.95
N LEU A 17 2.81 33.25 29.00
CA LEU A 17 3.94 33.70 28.20
C LEU A 17 5.21 32.90 28.52
N ARG A 18 5.47 32.65 29.81
CA ARG A 18 6.59 31.81 30.24
C ARG A 18 6.46 30.38 29.70
N LEU A 19 5.28 29.78 29.83
CA LEU A 19 4.99 28.43 29.32
C LEU A 19 5.28 28.34 27.83
N VAL A 20 4.74 29.25 27.01
CA VAL A 20 4.97 29.26 25.55
C VAL A 20 6.45 29.43 25.21
N LYS A 21 7.16 30.33 25.90
CA LYS A 21 8.60 30.51 25.71
C LYS A 21 9.39 29.24 25.97
N GLU A 22 9.20 28.63 27.14
CA GLU A 22 9.95 27.45 27.55
C GLU A 22 9.54 26.21 26.73
N PHE A 23 8.24 26.01 26.51
CA PHE A 23 7.72 24.84 25.82
C PHE A 23 8.05 24.85 24.33
N LEU A 24 7.93 25.99 23.64
CA LEU A 24 8.27 26.11 22.21
C LEU A 24 9.76 26.42 21.96
N GLY A 25 10.51 26.77 23.02
CA GLY A 25 11.91 27.21 22.90
C GLY A 25 12.03 28.52 22.13
N ILE A 26 11.19 29.50 22.48
CA ILE A 26 11.14 30.84 21.88
C ILE A 26 11.74 31.85 22.85
N ASP A 27 12.90 32.40 22.50
CA ASP A 27 13.63 33.34 23.38
C ASP A 27 13.08 34.76 23.30
N ASP A 28 12.69 35.22 22.11
CA ASP A 28 12.16 36.57 21.89
C ASP A 28 10.75 36.71 22.48
N GLU A 29 10.57 37.70 23.35
CA GLU A 29 9.30 37.92 24.05
C GLU A 29 8.18 38.36 23.11
N THR A 30 8.50 39.05 22.01
CA THR A 30 7.51 39.53 21.04
C THR A 30 7.00 38.37 20.18
N GLU A 31 7.90 37.50 19.74
CA GLU A 31 7.55 36.26 19.03
C GLU A 31 6.72 35.33 19.93
N ALA A 32 7.10 35.17 21.21
CA ALA A 32 6.32 34.36 22.14
C ALA A 32 4.91 34.91 22.39
N LYS A 33 4.75 36.24 22.47
CA LYS A 33 3.41 36.88 22.53
C LYS A 33 2.59 36.62 21.28
N ALA A 34 3.21 36.64 20.10
CA ALA A 34 2.53 36.29 18.86
C ALA A 34 2.06 34.83 18.87
N TRP A 35 2.88 33.91 19.39
CA TRP A 35 2.49 32.51 19.58
C TRP A 35 1.32 32.34 20.54
N CYS A 36 1.28 33.05 21.68
CA CYS A 36 0.12 33.03 22.57
C CYS A 36 -1.18 33.45 21.84
N LEU A 37 -1.11 34.52 21.04
CA LEU A 37 -2.26 35.01 20.26
C LEU A 37 -2.67 34.03 19.15
N PHE A 38 -1.71 33.35 18.53
CA PHE A 38 -1.98 32.32 17.54
C PHE A 38 -2.73 31.13 18.17
N VAL A 39 -2.27 30.66 19.33
CA VAL A 39 -2.95 29.59 20.08
C VAL A 39 -4.36 30.00 20.50
N ASP A 40 -4.56 31.25 20.94
CA ASP A 40 -5.90 31.79 21.26
C ASP A 40 -6.81 31.87 20.04
N MET A 41 -6.26 32.26 18.90
CA MET A 41 -7.00 32.28 17.64
C MET A 41 -7.47 30.88 17.26
N LEU A 42 -6.59 29.88 17.29
CA LEU A 42 -6.95 28.50 16.97
C LEU A 42 -8.02 27.95 17.93
N ARG A 43 -7.86 28.22 19.24
CA ARG A 43 -8.85 27.84 20.25
C ARG A 43 -10.22 28.49 19.98
N ALA A 44 -10.24 29.78 19.65
CA ALA A 44 -11.47 30.49 19.33
C ALA A 44 -12.14 29.97 18.06
N MET A 45 -11.37 29.58 17.03
CA MET A 45 -11.90 28.95 15.83
C MET A 45 -12.57 27.61 16.15
N SER A 46 -11.87 26.75 16.91
CA SER A 46 -12.41 25.46 17.35
C SER A 46 -13.67 25.61 18.22
N ASP A 47 -13.67 26.58 19.15
CA ASP A 47 -14.83 26.88 19.99
C ASP A 47 -16.03 27.40 19.17
N ALA A 48 -15.79 28.15 18.09
CA ALA A 48 -16.85 28.62 17.21
C ALA A 48 -17.47 27.48 16.38
N GLU A 49 -16.64 26.56 15.89
CA GLU A 49 -17.09 25.33 15.21
C GLU A 49 -17.92 24.44 16.14
N ALA A 50 -17.51 24.32 17.39
CA ALA A 50 -18.25 23.62 18.43
C ALA A 50 -19.50 24.38 18.93
N GLY A 51 -19.75 25.60 18.46
CA GLY A 51 -20.88 26.44 18.86
C GLY A 51 -20.80 27.00 20.28
N LEU A 52 -19.60 26.99 20.89
CA LEU A 52 -19.34 27.53 22.24
C LEU A 52 -19.21 29.05 22.25
N ILE A 53 -18.72 29.64 21.14
CA ILE A 53 -18.65 31.10 20.92
C ILE A 53 -19.23 31.48 19.56
N SER A 54 -19.42 32.78 19.31
CA SER A 54 -19.89 33.23 18.00
C SER A 54 -18.76 33.29 16.98
N LYS A 55 -19.10 33.14 15.68
CA LYS A 55 -18.14 33.37 14.59
C LYS A 55 -17.49 34.76 14.66
N ALA A 56 -18.23 35.77 15.12
CA ALA A 56 -17.70 37.13 15.28
C ALA A 56 -16.62 37.23 16.38
N ASP A 57 -16.70 36.40 17.42
CA ASP A 57 -15.69 36.33 18.48
C ASP A 57 -14.41 35.66 17.96
N ALA A 58 -14.53 34.58 17.18
CA ALA A 58 -13.40 33.96 16.48
C ALA A 58 -12.74 34.91 15.47
N ASP A 59 -13.53 35.60 14.64
CA ASP A 59 -13.05 36.64 13.71
C ASP A 59 -12.36 37.80 14.45
N ASN A 60 -12.74 38.08 15.70
CA ASN A 60 -12.06 39.08 16.52
C ASN A 60 -10.69 38.58 17.01
N ALA A 61 -10.58 37.32 17.47
CA ALA A 61 -9.31 36.73 17.86
C ALA A 61 -8.32 36.67 16.68
N HIS A 62 -8.79 36.27 15.49
CA HIS A 62 -8.00 36.29 14.27
C HIS A 62 -7.48 37.69 13.92
N ARG A 63 -8.34 38.72 13.99
CA ARG A 63 -7.92 40.12 13.76
C ARG A 63 -6.91 40.60 14.80
N GLN A 64 -7.02 40.18 16.05
CA GLN A 64 -6.05 40.56 17.09
C GLN A 64 -4.67 39.99 16.79
N PHE A 65 -4.60 38.72 16.38
CA PHE A 65 -3.35 38.09 15.96
C PHE A 65 -2.71 38.82 14.76
N GLU A 66 -3.47 39.02 13.68
CA GLU A 66 -3.00 39.74 12.48
C GLU A 66 -2.51 41.16 12.78
N LEU A 67 -3.28 41.93 13.57
CA LEU A 67 -2.89 43.28 13.97
C LEU A 67 -1.60 43.28 14.80
N PHE A 68 -1.42 42.28 15.68
CA PHE A 68 -0.21 42.14 16.47
C PHE A 68 1.01 41.87 15.58
N LEU A 69 0.91 40.94 14.62
CA LEU A 69 1.99 40.68 13.67
C LEU A 69 2.39 41.95 12.91
N MET A 70 1.40 42.70 12.42
CA MET A 70 1.64 43.96 11.70
C MET A 70 2.31 45.03 12.58
N GLN A 71 1.85 45.21 13.83
CA GLN A 71 2.39 46.23 14.75
C GLN A 71 3.83 45.96 15.16
N HIS A 72 4.23 44.68 15.18
CA HIS A 72 5.52 44.24 15.66
C HIS A 72 6.50 43.80 14.56
N ASP A 73 6.18 44.08 13.28
CA ASP A 73 6.99 43.73 12.11
C ASP A 73 7.29 42.22 12.01
N LEU A 74 6.30 41.41 12.40
CA LEU A 74 6.36 39.95 12.35
C LEU A 74 5.67 39.42 11.07
N LYS A 75 6.01 38.18 10.72
CA LYS A 75 5.31 37.37 9.71
C LYS A 75 5.23 35.93 10.21
N MET A 76 4.08 35.31 10.02
CA MET A 76 3.91 33.86 10.17
C MET A 76 4.26 33.17 8.85
N LEU A 77 4.98 32.05 8.94
CA LEU A 77 5.39 31.21 7.83
C LEU A 77 4.80 29.80 8.02
N SER A 78 4.42 29.17 6.91
CA SER A 78 3.99 27.76 6.85
C SER A 78 4.63 27.02 5.67
N ASP A 79 4.11 25.85 5.34
CA ASP A 79 4.38 25.08 4.13
C ASP A 79 4.28 25.91 2.83
N GLU A 80 3.29 26.79 2.71
CA GLU A 80 3.15 27.73 1.58
C GLU A 80 4.35 28.69 1.43
N ASP A 81 5.10 28.90 2.51
CA ASP A 81 6.32 29.71 2.54
C ASP A 81 7.61 28.89 2.45
N GLY A 82 7.52 27.58 2.17
CA GLY A 82 8.65 26.67 2.00
C GLY A 82 9.15 25.98 3.27
N LEU A 83 8.31 25.90 4.31
CA LEU A 83 8.55 25.01 5.46
C LEU A 83 8.08 23.58 5.15
N GLU A 84 8.47 22.63 5.99
CA GLU A 84 7.93 21.27 5.88
C GLU A 84 6.44 21.26 6.27
N PRO A 85 5.61 20.36 5.69
CA PRO A 85 4.21 20.22 6.09
C PRO A 85 4.06 20.04 7.61
N GLY A 86 3.23 20.88 8.23
CA GLY A 86 3.02 20.89 9.68
C GLY A 86 4.08 21.66 10.49
N GLU A 87 5.07 22.29 9.84
CA GLU A 87 5.94 23.27 10.49
C GLU A 87 5.42 24.69 10.33
N PHE A 88 5.53 25.46 11.40
CA PHE A 88 5.20 26.87 11.45
C PHE A 88 6.35 27.67 12.04
N ALA A 89 6.44 28.94 11.66
CA ALA A 89 7.34 29.88 12.32
C ALA A 89 6.75 31.27 12.38
N ILE A 90 7.10 32.03 13.42
CA ILE A 90 6.80 33.46 13.51
C ILE A 90 8.14 34.18 13.63
N ILE A 91 8.46 35.03 12.66
CA ILE A 91 9.76 35.71 12.58
C ILE A 91 9.60 37.21 12.42
N LYS A 92 10.58 37.98 12.89
CA LYS A 92 10.77 39.37 12.47
C LYS A 92 11.15 39.42 10.99
N ARG A 93 10.54 40.33 10.23
CA ARG A 93 10.78 40.49 8.78
C ARG A 93 12.22 40.83 8.40
N THR A 94 13.04 41.22 9.38
CA THR A 94 14.45 41.59 9.23
C THR A 94 15.43 40.49 9.64
N THR A 95 14.95 39.37 10.18
CA THR A 95 15.81 38.30 10.73
C THR A 95 15.77 37.06 9.84
N SER A 96 16.92 36.43 9.65
CA SER A 96 17.06 35.18 8.88
C SER A 96 17.06 33.92 9.74
N GLU A 97 17.23 34.07 11.06
CA GLU A 97 17.16 32.99 12.03
C GLU A 97 15.69 32.76 12.43
N MET A 98 15.29 31.48 12.46
CA MET A 98 13.89 31.10 12.58
C MET A 98 13.76 29.86 13.44
N LYS A 99 12.94 29.95 14.49
CA LYS A 99 12.52 28.78 15.26
C LYS A 99 11.32 28.14 14.57
N ARG A 100 11.50 26.91 14.10
CA ARG A 100 10.43 26.06 13.58
C ARG A 100 9.68 25.43 14.74
N VAL A 101 8.36 25.45 14.66
CA VAL A 101 7.45 24.89 15.65
C VAL A 101 6.54 23.90 14.94
N ASN A 102 6.46 22.69 15.45
CA ASN A 102 5.62 21.65 14.90
C ASN A 102 4.15 21.87 15.34
N SER A 103 3.21 21.69 14.42
CA SER A 103 1.77 21.86 14.61
C SER A 103 1.22 21.05 15.79
N MET A 104 1.76 19.86 16.05
CA MET A 104 1.36 19.00 17.16
C MET A 104 1.69 19.63 18.52
N ASP A 105 2.77 20.39 18.63
CA ASP A 105 3.12 21.11 19.87
C ASP A 105 2.18 22.30 20.10
N ILE A 106 1.73 22.94 19.03
CA ILE A 106 0.73 24.02 19.08
C ILE A 106 -0.61 23.46 19.57
N LEU A 107 -1.01 22.27 19.07
CA LEU A 107 -2.23 21.59 19.50
C LEU A 107 -2.17 21.15 20.97
N LEU A 108 -0.99 20.72 21.46
CA LEU A 108 -0.78 20.47 22.89
C LEU A 108 -1.03 21.74 23.72
N LEU A 109 -0.42 22.87 23.35
CA LEU A 109 -0.64 24.15 24.03
C LEU A 109 -2.08 24.63 23.94
N MET A 110 -2.78 24.36 22.83
CA MET A 110 -4.14 24.83 22.62
C MET A 110 -5.11 24.25 23.66
N ASN A 111 -4.99 22.96 23.98
CA ASN A 111 -5.99 22.27 24.79
C ASN A 111 -5.45 21.67 26.10
N ASN A 112 -4.13 21.68 26.33
CA ASN A 112 -3.47 20.95 27.41
C ASN A 112 -2.29 21.76 28.02
N GLU A 113 -2.51 23.04 28.34
CA GLU A 113 -1.48 23.91 28.94
C GLU A 113 -0.93 23.34 30.26
N ASP A 114 -1.79 22.69 31.06
CA ASP A 114 -1.41 22.01 32.31
C ASP A 114 -0.45 20.84 32.07
N ILE A 115 -0.62 20.10 30.97
CA ILE A 115 0.28 19.02 30.56
C ILE A 115 1.62 19.60 30.06
N CYS A 116 1.57 20.70 29.31
CA CYS A 116 2.76 21.39 28.84
C CYS A 116 3.60 21.94 30.00
N GLU A 117 2.95 22.46 31.05
CA GLU A 117 3.61 22.95 32.27
C GLU A 117 4.39 21.83 32.98
N VAL A 118 3.77 20.65 33.11
CA VAL A 118 4.42 19.46 33.67
C VAL A 118 5.67 19.07 32.86
N LEU A 119 5.62 19.16 31.53
CA LEU A 119 6.74 18.77 30.66
C LEU A 119 7.94 19.74 30.74
N ILE A 120 7.71 21.01 31.06
CA ILE A 120 8.81 21.98 31.16
C ILE A 120 9.44 22.03 32.56
N ALA A 121 8.74 21.55 33.59
CA ALA A 121 9.18 21.58 34.97
C ALA A 121 10.47 20.77 35.23
N GLU A 122 11.29 21.24 36.18
CA GLU A 122 12.49 20.51 36.63
C GLU A 122 12.11 19.26 37.44
N ASP A 123 11.15 19.40 38.36
CA ASP A 123 10.49 18.29 39.04
C ASP A 123 8.97 18.37 38.79
N VAL A 124 8.43 17.32 38.19
CA VAL A 124 7.00 17.22 37.85
C VAL A 124 6.12 17.24 39.09
N ARG A 125 6.65 16.86 40.25
CA ARG A 125 5.91 16.83 41.53
C ARG A 125 5.63 18.22 42.10
N ASP A 126 6.36 19.24 41.64
CA ASP A 126 6.14 20.62 42.06
C ASP A 126 4.99 21.29 41.30
N VAL A 127 4.49 20.67 40.23
CA VAL A 127 3.42 21.22 39.39
C VAL A 127 2.05 20.90 39.97
N ALA A 128 1.19 21.91 40.06
CA ALA A 128 -0.15 21.76 40.64
C ALA A 128 -1.00 20.78 39.83
N GLY A 129 -1.60 19.80 40.53
CA GLY A 129 -2.46 18.79 39.91
C GLY A 129 -1.72 17.57 39.35
N PHE A 130 -0.39 17.49 39.50
CA PHE A 130 0.34 16.24 39.33
C PHE A 130 0.04 15.27 40.50
N PRO A 131 -0.10 13.94 40.26
CA PRO A 131 -0.09 13.24 38.97
C PRO A 131 -1.47 13.20 38.28
N ASP A 132 -2.55 13.60 38.96
CA ASP A 132 -3.94 13.42 38.53
C ASP A 132 -4.26 14.00 37.15
N ASN A 133 -3.73 15.18 36.81
CA ASN A 133 -3.94 15.79 35.50
C ASN A 133 -3.35 14.95 34.37
N ILE A 134 -2.17 14.36 34.59
CA ILE A 134 -1.48 13.50 33.61
C ILE A 134 -2.25 12.19 33.46
N ILE A 135 -2.66 11.57 34.58
CA ILE A 135 -3.47 10.34 34.56
C ILE A 135 -4.77 10.58 33.79
N ARG A 136 -5.47 11.69 34.07
CA ARG A 136 -6.70 12.05 33.37
C ARG A 136 -6.47 12.27 31.88
N PHE A 137 -5.36 12.92 31.50
CA PHE A 137 -5.00 13.13 30.10
C PHE A 137 -4.73 11.80 29.37
N LEU A 138 -3.97 10.90 29.99
CA LEU A 138 -3.68 9.58 29.40
C LEU A 138 -4.92 8.69 29.31
N ALA A 139 -5.80 8.74 30.31
CA ALA A 139 -7.05 7.98 30.36
C ALA A 139 -8.18 8.55 29.50
N ALA A 140 -8.06 9.78 29.00
CA ALA A 140 -9.12 10.45 28.27
C ALA A 140 -9.37 9.79 26.90
N PRO A 141 -10.59 9.30 26.61
CA PRO A 141 -10.91 8.66 25.33
C PRO A 141 -11.03 9.68 24.18
N ASN A 142 -11.33 10.93 24.49
CA ASN A 142 -11.42 12.03 23.53
C ASN A 142 -10.07 12.69 23.23
N VAL A 143 -9.01 12.30 23.94
CA VAL A 143 -7.64 12.70 23.62
C VAL A 143 -7.10 11.65 22.66
N HIS A 144 -6.77 12.10 21.45
CA HIS A 144 -6.24 11.21 20.42
C HIS A 144 -4.92 10.57 20.88
N GLU A 145 -4.71 9.30 20.55
CA GLU A 145 -3.57 8.51 21.03
C GLU A 145 -2.22 9.16 20.66
N TRP A 146 -2.08 9.67 19.43
CA TRP A 146 -0.89 10.39 19.01
C TRP A 146 -0.56 11.61 19.90
N LEU A 147 -1.55 12.29 20.47
CA LEU A 147 -1.31 13.43 21.36
C LEU A 147 -0.71 12.97 22.69
N LYS A 148 -1.10 11.76 23.14
CA LYS A 148 -0.51 11.08 24.31
C LYS A 148 0.90 10.60 24.00
N GLU A 149 1.17 10.15 22.79
CA GLU A 149 2.52 9.77 22.36
C GLU A 149 3.41 11.01 22.23
N ARG A 150 2.88 12.13 21.71
CA ARG A 150 3.63 13.36 21.48
C ARG A 150 4.26 13.92 22.75
N ILE A 151 3.58 13.82 23.90
CA ILE A 151 4.14 14.28 25.19
C ILE A 151 5.40 13.50 25.60
N ILE A 152 5.59 12.30 25.04
CA ILE A 152 6.78 11.47 25.25
C ILE A 152 7.80 11.73 24.16
N GLU A 153 7.38 11.73 22.90
CA GLU A 153 8.29 11.78 21.75
C GLU A 153 8.99 13.13 21.58
N ARG A 154 8.35 14.24 22.00
CA ARG A 154 8.94 15.58 21.92
C ARG A 154 10.26 15.68 22.70
N ASP A 155 10.28 15.13 23.91
CA ASP A 155 11.46 15.05 24.76
C ASP A 155 11.44 13.67 25.43
N PRO A 156 12.05 12.64 24.79
CA PRO A 156 11.97 11.26 25.26
C PRO A 156 12.48 11.07 26.69
N GLU A 157 13.50 11.83 27.09
CA GLU A 157 14.04 11.73 28.44
C GLU A 157 13.08 12.31 29.48
N ARG A 158 12.49 13.48 29.20
CA ARG A 158 11.48 14.08 30.08
C ARG A 158 10.20 13.26 30.12
N GLY A 159 9.73 12.77 28.98
CA GLY A 159 8.57 11.90 28.88
C GLY A 159 8.72 10.62 29.71
N GLU A 160 9.87 9.96 29.62
CA GLU A 160 10.14 8.78 30.45
C GLU A 160 10.19 9.11 31.95
N ARG A 161 10.82 10.24 32.33
CA ARG A 161 10.84 10.70 33.73
C ARG A 161 9.44 11.02 34.25
N LEU A 162 8.62 11.67 33.44
CA LEU A 162 7.24 11.99 33.75
C LEU A 162 6.44 10.71 34.02
N LEU A 163 6.46 9.75 33.11
CA LEU A 163 5.73 8.49 33.26
C LEU A 163 6.19 7.70 34.50
N ARG A 164 7.51 7.64 34.74
CA ARG A 164 8.05 7.01 35.94
C ARG A 164 7.61 7.71 37.22
N ALA A 165 7.56 9.04 37.22
CA ALA A 165 7.07 9.80 38.37
C ALA A 165 5.57 9.52 38.62
N VAL A 166 4.75 9.41 37.57
CA VAL A 166 3.34 9.01 37.72
C VAL A 166 3.25 7.62 38.32
N ILE A 167 4.04 6.66 37.84
CA ILE A 167 4.08 5.28 38.36
C ILE A 167 4.59 5.23 39.82
N ASP A 168 5.51 6.12 40.20
CA ASP A 168 6.00 6.18 41.58
C ASP A 168 4.90 6.67 42.55
N GLU A 169 4.06 7.62 42.12
CA GLU A 169 2.93 8.13 42.91
C GLU A 169 1.72 7.19 42.87
N VAL A 170 1.43 6.59 41.71
CA VAL A 170 0.30 5.69 41.45
C VAL A 170 0.80 4.41 40.76
N PRO A 171 1.29 3.42 41.54
CA PRO A 171 1.94 2.23 40.99
C PRO A 171 1.08 1.32 40.10
N ASP A 172 -0.25 1.39 40.23
CA ASP A 172 -1.21 0.60 39.47
C ASP A 172 -1.92 1.38 38.35
N ASP A 173 -1.40 2.56 37.96
CA ASP A 173 -1.94 3.32 36.82
C ASP A 173 -1.60 2.65 35.48
N ILE A 174 -2.58 1.96 34.89
CA ILE A 174 -2.37 1.18 33.67
C ILE A 174 -1.89 2.03 32.49
N TYR A 175 -2.36 3.28 32.36
CA TYR A 175 -2.04 4.12 31.22
C TYR A 175 -0.59 4.60 31.24
N ALA A 176 -0.06 4.99 32.40
CA ALA A 176 1.34 5.37 32.53
C ALA A 176 2.29 4.19 32.23
N HIS A 177 1.95 2.99 32.71
CA HIS A 177 2.68 1.76 32.38
C HIS A 177 2.63 1.45 30.88
N PHE A 178 1.45 1.52 30.26
CA PHE A 178 1.27 1.29 28.83
C PHE A 178 2.07 2.28 27.97
N MET A 179 2.02 3.56 28.30
CA MET A 179 2.80 4.57 27.60
C MET A 179 4.32 4.36 27.76
N LEU A 180 4.75 3.92 28.94
CA LEU A 180 6.17 3.66 29.22
C LEU A 180 6.66 2.41 28.46
N THR A 181 5.88 1.33 28.42
CA THR A 181 6.21 0.14 27.64
C THR A 181 6.22 0.43 26.15
N ARG A 182 5.24 1.17 25.62
CA ARG A 182 5.23 1.60 24.21
C ARG A 182 6.46 2.41 23.84
N LYS A 183 6.89 3.32 24.73
CA LYS A 183 8.15 4.05 24.55
C LYS A 183 9.34 3.07 24.46
N TYR A 184 9.45 2.14 25.40
CA TYR A 184 10.53 1.16 25.40
C TYR A 184 10.53 0.27 24.16
N GLU A 185 9.36 -0.12 23.66
CA GLU A 185 9.22 -0.86 22.42
C GLU A 185 9.69 -0.05 21.21
N LYS A 186 9.29 1.22 21.10
CA LYS A 186 9.75 2.14 20.05
C LYS A 186 11.26 2.38 20.09
N ASP A 187 11.84 2.48 21.29
CA ASP A 187 13.28 2.64 21.49
C ASP A 187 14.08 1.34 21.24
N GLY A 188 13.42 0.21 20.94
CA GLY A 188 14.06 -1.11 20.85
C GLY A 188 14.56 -1.64 22.21
N ARG A 189 14.16 -1.02 23.33
CA ARG A 189 14.49 -1.40 24.71
C ARG A 189 13.55 -2.49 25.23
N THR A 190 13.47 -3.59 24.50
CA THR A 190 12.55 -4.71 24.75
C THR A 190 12.67 -5.29 26.16
N ALA A 191 13.89 -5.34 26.72
CA ALA A 191 14.11 -5.83 28.08
C ALA A 191 13.50 -4.92 29.16
N ASP A 192 13.52 -3.61 28.94
CA ASP A 192 12.90 -2.65 29.85
C ASP A 192 11.36 -2.72 29.74
N ALA A 193 10.82 -2.88 28.52
CA ALA A 193 9.39 -3.11 28.30
C ALA A 193 8.91 -4.37 29.03
N GLU A 194 9.60 -5.51 28.88
CA GLU A 194 9.26 -6.75 29.60
C GLU A 194 9.36 -6.58 31.12
N ALA A 195 10.39 -5.87 31.60
CA ALA A 195 10.55 -5.61 33.03
C ALA A 195 9.37 -4.80 33.60
N GLU A 196 8.89 -3.79 32.86
CA GLU A 196 7.77 -2.95 33.29
C GLU A 196 6.43 -3.70 33.22
N TYR A 197 6.17 -4.48 32.16
CA TYR A 197 4.99 -5.38 32.13
C TYR A 197 4.96 -6.31 33.33
N ARG A 198 6.10 -6.94 33.65
CA ARG A 198 6.20 -7.84 34.81
C ARG A 198 6.11 -7.10 36.14
N ARG A 199 6.49 -5.82 36.21
CA ARG A 199 6.32 -4.97 37.40
C ARG A 199 4.85 -4.69 37.62
N PHE A 200 4.13 -4.21 36.60
CA PHE A 200 2.69 -3.97 36.69
C PHE A 200 1.91 -5.23 37.07
N LEU A 201 2.18 -6.35 36.39
CA LEU A 201 1.48 -7.62 36.62
C LEU A 201 1.72 -8.23 38.01
N ARG A 202 2.73 -7.76 38.76
CA ARG A 202 2.91 -8.09 40.20
C ARG A 202 2.02 -7.25 41.12
N ILE A 203 1.60 -6.08 40.66
CA ILE A 203 0.77 -5.13 41.39
C ILE A 203 -0.70 -5.46 41.14
N ARG A 204 -1.09 -5.57 39.86
CA ARG A 204 -2.44 -5.89 39.42
C ARG A 204 -2.39 -6.95 38.33
N ASP A 205 -3.15 -8.03 38.55
CA ASP A 205 -3.39 -9.05 37.54
C ASP A 205 -4.45 -8.53 36.57
N ASP A 206 -4.06 -8.22 35.35
CA ASP A 206 -4.86 -7.40 34.43
C ASP A 206 -4.87 -7.97 33.02
N GLY A 207 -6.08 -8.15 32.46
CA GLY A 207 -6.24 -8.77 31.16
C GLY A 207 -5.63 -7.96 30.00
N ILE A 208 -5.76 -6.64 30.00
CA ILE A 208 -5.23 -5.76 28.95
C ILE A 208 -3.70 -5.75 28.99
N VAL A 209 -3.11 -5.73 30.19
CA VAL A 209 -1.65 -5.77 30.34
C VAL A 209 -1.09 -7.14 29.95
N TRP A 210 -1.78 -8.24 30.27
CA TRP A 210 -1.40 -9.57 29.77
C TRP A 210 -1.47 -9.67 28.25
N ALA A 211 -2.48 -9.06 27.61
CA ALA A 211 -2.61 -9.03 26.15
C ALA A 211 -1.40 -8.33 25.51
N ASN A 212 -1.11 -7.10 25.97
CA ASN A 212 0.02 -6.32 25.48
C ASN A 212 1.37 -7.03 25.72
N TYR A 213 1.56 -7.63 26.91
CA TYR A 213 2.75 -8.41 27.19
C TYR A 213 2.87 -9.64 26.28
N GLY A 214 1.74 -10.28 25.92
CA GLY A 214 1.68 -11.35 24.94
C GLY A 214 2.19 -10.93 23.56
N TRP A 215 1.75 -9.76 23.06
CA TRP A 215 2.23 -9.23 21.77
C TRP A 215 3.73 -8.89 21.80
N LEU A 216 4.24 -8.34 22.92
CA LEU A 216 5.69 -8.15 23.09
C LEU A 216 6.45 -9.49 23.04
N LEU A 217 5.93 -10.53 23.72
CA LEU A 217 6.53 -11.86 23.72
C LEU A 217 6.51 -12.51 22.33
N GLU A 218 5.43 -12.29 21.58
CA GLU A 218 5.31 -12.70 20.18
C GLU A 218 6.35 -12.01 19.30
N ARG A 219 6.53 -10.68 19.44
CA ARG A 219 7.59 -9.91 18.75
C ARG A 219 8.99 -10.44 19.04
N MET A 220 9.22 -10.95 20.25
CA MET A 220 10.49 -11.58 20.63
C MET A 220 10.64 -13.04 20.14
N GLY A 221 9.63 -13.60 19.45
CA GLY A 221 9.61 -15.02 19.05
C GLY A 221 9.44 -16.00 20.21
N ARG A 222 9.04 -15.53 21.41
CA ARG A 222 8.82 -16.35 22.61
C ARG A 222 7.38 -16.88 22.64
N TYR A 223 7.03 -17.67 21.63
CA TYR A 223 5.65 -18.08 21.37
C TYR A 223 5.00 -18.90 22.51
N ASP A 224 5.76 -19.73 23.24
CA ASP A 224 5.24 -20.45 24.41
C ASP A 224 4.86 -19.51 25.58
N ASP A 225 5.60 -18.42 25.75
CA ASP A 225 5.29 -17.42 26.76
C ASP A 225 4.14 -16.53 26.29
N ALA A 226 4.15 -16.14 25.02
CA ALA A 226 3.08 -15.35 24.40
C ALA A 226 1.73 -16.06 24.50
N LEU A 227 1.68 -17.36 24.18
CA LEU A 227 0.47 -18.18 24.31
C LEU A 227 -0.09 -18.15 25.73
N ARG A 228 0.76 -18.36 26.74
CA ARG A 228 0.35 -18.32 28.15
C ARG A 228 -0.16 -16.93 28.56
N ALA A 229 0.45 -15.87 28.06
CA ALA A 229 0.03 -14.50 28.31
C ALA A 229 -1.35 -14.23 27.69
N PHE A 230 -1.56 -14.59 26.42
CA PHE A 230 -2.86 -14.42 25.75
C PHE A 230 -3.97 -15.26 26.38
N GLU A 231 -3.70 -16.52 26.76
CA GLU A 231 -4.67 -17.36 27.48
C GLU A 231 -5.06 -16.73 28.83
N ARG A 232 -4.10 -16.14 29.55
CA ARG A 232 -4.38 -15.42 30.80
C ARG A 232 -5.19 -14.15 30.55
N ALA A 233 -4.84 -13.38 29.53
CA ALA A 233 -5.57 -12.18 29.11
C ALA A 233 -7.03 -12.52 28.79
N SER A 234 -7.25 -13.52 27.92
CA SER A 234 -8.57 -13.97 27.49
C SER A 234 -9.42 -14.41 28.68
N SER A 235 -8.85 -15.20 29.60
CA SER A 235 -9.55 -15.65 30.81
C SER A 235 -9.97 -14.48 31.72
N LEU A 236 -9.15 -13.45 31.87
CA LEU A 236 -9.46 -12.30 32.72
C LEU A 236 -10.52 -11.41 32.08
N ILE A 237 -10.34 -11.06 30.80
CA ILE A 237 -11.27 -10.18 30.05
C ILE A 237 -12.67 -10.80 29.97
N GLN A 238 -12.78 -12.11 29.71
CA GLN A 238 -14.07 -12.80 29.71
C GLN A 238 -14.76 -12.75 31.08
N SER A 239 -13.99 -12.74 32.17
CA SER A 239 -14.53 -12.70 33.53
C SER A 239 -14.88 -11.29 34.02
N GLU A 240 -14.17 -10.26 33.54
CA GLU A 240 -14.26 -8.87 34.02
C GLU A 240 -15.22 -8.00 33.20
N MET A 241 -15.21 -8.14 31.87
CA MET A 241 -15.86 -7.18 30.97
C MET A 241 -17.16 -7.68 30.33
N GLY A 242 -17.62 -8.89 30.64
CA GLY A 242 -18.82 -9.44 29.98
C GLY A 242 -18.68 -9.58 28.46
N GLY A 243 -17.44 -9.64 27.96
CA GLY A 243 -17.10 -9.73 26.54
C GLY A 243 -17.09 -8.38 25.83
N ASP A 244 -15.95 -7.69 25.86
CA ASP A 244 -15.60 -6.84 24.72
C ASP A 244 -15.29 -7.79 23.56
N TYR A 245 -16.25 -7.94 22.63
CA TYR A 245 -16.21 -8.96 21.59
C TYR A 245 -15.00 -8.77 20.66
N GLU A 246 -14.57 -7.54 20.42
CA GLU A 246 -13.49 -7.25 19.48
C GLU A 246 -12.11 -7.65 20.03
N LEU A 247 -11.79 -7.25 21.26
CA LEU A 247 -10.53 -7.65 21.89
C LEU A 247 -10.47 -9.16 22.16
N VAL A 248 -11.60 -9.79 22.46
CA VAL A 248 -11.67 -11.26 22.64
C VAL A 248 -11.40 -11.99 21.33
N ASP A 249 -11.95 -11.52 20.22
CA ASP A 249 -11.71 -12.11 18.89
C ASP A 249 -10.25 -11.94 18.48
N GLU A 250 -9.65 -10.77 18.72
CA GLU A 250 -8.24 -10.53 18.44
C GLU A 250 -7.31 -11.41 19.29
N LEU A 251 -7.65 -11.62 20.57
CA LEU A 251 -6.93 -12.55 21.43
C LEU A 251 -7.05 -13.99 20.93
N GLN A 252 -8.21 -14.41 20.41
CA GLN A 252 -8.36 -15.73 19.81
C GLN A 252 -7.52 -15.90 18.55
N ARG A 253 -7.50 -14.91 17.66
CA ARG A 253 -6.60 -14.90 16.48
C ARG A 253 -5.14 -14.99 16.90
N SER A 254 -4.73 -14.21 17.90
CA SER A 254 -3.38 -14.23 18.45
C SER A 254 -3.03 -15.59 19.07
N ILE A 255 -3.92 -16.20 19.85
CA ILE A 255 -3.75 -17.56 20.43
C ILE A 255 -3.59 -18.61 19.32
N SER A 256 -4.46 -18.59 18.31
CA SER A 256 -4.40 -19.50 17.16
C SER A 256 -3.07 -19.37 16.42
N ARG A 257 -2.66 -18.13 16.12
CA ARG A 257 -1.43 -17.80 15.42
C ARG A 257 -0.19 -18.27 16.20
N VAL A 258 -0.03 -17.88 17.46
CA VAL A 258 1.17 -18.27 18.23
C VAL A 258 1.20 -19.77 18.55
N SER A 259 0.05 -20.43 18.62
CA SER A 259 -0.05 -21.89 18.77
C SER A 259 0.52 -22.64 17.56
N ARG A 260 0.31 -22.11 16.35
CA ARG A 260 0.94 -22.61 15.12
C ARG A 260 2.43 -22.28 15.11
N MET A 261 2.79 -21.01 15.34
CA MET A 261 4.18 -20.54 15.29
C MET A 261 5.11 -21.29 16.27
N ARG A 262 4.66 -21.63 17.49
CA ARG A 262 5.50 -22.36 18.46
C ARG A 262 5.91 -23.76 18.00
N ASN A 263 5.17 -24.36 17.06
CA ASN A 263 5.42 -25.72 16.57
C ASN A 263 6.37 -25.74 15.37
N LEU A 264 6.56 -24.60 14.69
CA LEU A 264 7.41 -24.49 13.50
C LEU A 264 8.89 -24.60 13.85
N ARG A 265 9.70 -25.15 12.93
CA ARG A 265 11.15 -25.34 13.09
C ARG A 265 11.87 -24.99 11.80
N GLY A 266 13.16 -24.66 11.90
CA GLY A 266 14.00 -24.40 10.72
C GLY A 266 13.50 -23.23 9.88
N GLU A 267 13.45 -23.44 8.57
CA GLU A 267 13.05 -22.42 7.58
C GLU A 267 11.61 -21.95 7.77
N ASP A 268 10.67 -22.85 8.06
CA ASP A 268 9.26 -22.52 8.26
C ASP A 268 9.08 -21.53 9.43
N ALA A 269 9.83 -21.72 10.52
CA ALA A 269 9.80 -20.81 11.67
C ALA A 269 10.37 -19.43 11.32
N MET A 270 11.43 -19.38 10.51
CA MET A 270 12.04 -18.12 10.08
C MET A 270 11.08 -17.34 9.17
N LYS A 271 10.48 -18.00 8.17
CA LYS A 271 9.53 -17.38 7.25
C LYS A 271 8.25 -16.93 7.94
N ALA A 272 7.68 -17.73 8.83
CA ALA A 272 6.49 -17.34 9.61
C ALA A 272 6.77 -16.13 10.52
N HIS A 273 7.96 -16.07 11.14
CA HIS A 273 8.35 -14.90 11.93
C HIS A 273 8.53 -13.66 11.05
N ALA A 274 9.20 -13.79 9.91
CA ALA A 274 9.38 -12.69 8.97
C ALA A 274 8.05 -12.18 8.39
N TYR A 275 7.11 -13.08 8.10
CA TYR A 275 5.74 -12.76 7.72
C TYR A 275 5.05 -11.91 8.80
N GLN A 276 5.08 -12.37 10.06
CA GLN A 276 4.42 -11.65 11.14
C GLN A 276 5.07 -10.27 11.41
N GLN A 277 6.39 -10.17 11.30
CA GLN A 277 7.09 -8.89 11.37
C GLN A 277 6.67 -7.92 10.26
N ALA A 278 6.48 -8.44 9.03
CA ALA A 278 5.99 -7.64 7.92
C ALA A 278 4.58 -7.10 8.19
N VAL A 279 3.67 -7.95 8.67
CA VAL A 279 2.29 -7.56 9.02
C VAL A 279 2.28 -6.43 10.05
N TRP A 280 3.06 -6.54 11.13
CA TRP A 280 3.14 -5.47 12.12
C TRP A 280 3.73 -4.18 11.55
N LEU A 281 4.82 -4.28 10.78
CA LEU A 281 5.46 -3.11 10.21
C LEU A 281 4.54 -2.38 9.22
N ILE A 282 3.82 -3.10 8.37
CA ILE A 282 2.84 -2.53 7.44
C ILE A 282 1.73 -1.81 8.21
N ASN A 283 1.24 -2.38 9.32
CA ASN A 283 0.26 -1.71 10.18
C ASN A 283 0.83 -0.47 10.87
N GLU A 284 2.10 -0.49 11.31
CA GLU A 284 2.78 0.69 11.86
C GLU A 284 2.93 1.80 10.80
N VAL A 285 3.28 1.44 9.56
CA VAL A 285 3.36 2.37 8.41
C VAL A 285 1.98 2.96 8.10
N LYS A 286 0.93 2.13 8.09
CA LYS A 286 -0.45 2.57 7.86
C LYS A 286 -0.88 3.61 8.90
N GLY A 287 -0.75 3.28 10.19
CA GLY A 287 -1.13 4.21 11.26
C GLY A 287 -0.29 5.50 11.26
N TYR A 288 0.99 5.41 10.90
CA TYR A 288 1.81 6.59 10.69
C TYR A 288 1.28 7.47 9.56
N ALA A 289 0.92 6.88 8.41
CA ALA A 289 0.46 7.63 7.26
C ALA A 289 -0.90 8.30 7.49
N GLU A 290 -1.84 7.59 8.14
CA GLU A 290 -3.14 8.15 8.55
C GLU A 290 -2.95 9.39 9.45
N MET A 291 -1.92 9.38 10.29
CA MET A 291 -1.61 10.49 11.19
C MET A 291 -0.88 11.66 10.52
N HIS A 292 0.07 11.39 9.61
CA HIS A 292 0.98 12.41 9.08
C HIS A 292 0.56 12.93 7.70
N PHE A 293 -0.24 12.17 6.95
CA PHE A 293 -0.56 12.47 5.55
C PHE A 293 -2.06 12.56 5.27
N GLY A 294 -2.90 12.87 6.26
CA GLY A 294 -4.37 12.87 6.10
C GLY A 294 -4.89 13.68 4.90
N ARG A 295 -4.34 14.89 4.64
CA ARG A 295 -4.71 15.69 3.46
C ARG A 295 -4.27 15.05 2.14
N GLU A 296 -3.04 14.55 2.09
CA GLU A 296 -2.51 13.87 0.91
C GLU A 296 -3.24 12.55 0.64
N MET A 297 -3.69 11.86 1.69
CA MET A 297 -4.47 10.63 1.59
C MET A 297 -5.85 10.88 1.00
N GLU A 298 -6.50 12.01 1.31
CA GLU A 298 -7.78 12.38 0.69
C GLU A 298 -7.62 12.68 -0.81
N ILE A 299 -6.57 13.42 -1.18
CA ILE A 299 -6.25 13.69 -2.60
C ILE A 299 -5.95 12.37 -3.33
N ALA A 300 -5.12 11.53 -2.72
CA ALA A 300 -4.78 10.21 -3.26
C ALA A 300 -6.02 9.33 -3.46
N ARG A 301 -7.00 9.42 -2.57
CA ARG A 301 -8.24 8.66 -2.66
C ARG A 301 -9.07 9.07 -3.87
N GLU A 302 -9.22 10.37 -4.11
CA GLU A 302 -9.91 10.88 -5.31
C GLU A 302 -9.19 10.43 -6.59
N GLU A 303 -7.85 10.54 -6.62
CA GLU A 303 -7.02 10.08 -7.75
C GLU A 303 -7.20 8.57 -8.02
N PHE A 304 -7.20 7.75 -6.97
CA PHE A 304 -7.37 6.31 -7.07
C PHE A 304 -8.76 5.94 -7.60
N MET A 305 -9.82 6.56 -7.07
CA MET A 305 -11.18 6.31 -7.52
C MET A 305 -11.39 6.73 -8.98
N GLU A 306 -10.80 7.84 -9.41
CA GLU A 306 -10.87 8.28 -10.81
C GLU A 306 -10.11 7.33 -11.75
N ALA A 307 -8.90 6.91 -11.35
CA ALA A 307 -8.07 6.00 -12.14
C ALA A 307 -8.72 4.61 -12.32
N GLU A 308 -9.32 4.08 -11.26
CA GLU A 308 -9.97 2.77 -11.27
C GLU A 308 -11.45 2.84 -11.70
N ASN A 309 -11.97 4.05 -11.98
CA ASN A 309 -13.37 4.30 -12.33
C ASN A 309 -14.35 3.70 -11.29
N ILE A 310 -14.05 3.92 -10.01
CA ILE A 310 -14.81 3.46 -8.85
C ILE A 310 -15.75 4.58 -8.39
N GLU A 311 -17.05 4.33 -8.39
CA GLU A 311 -18.05 5.28 -7.84
C GLU A 311 -18.14 5.21 -6.31
N GLU A 312 -18.00 4.01 -5.74
CA GLU A 312 -18.09 3.75 -4.30
C GLU A 312 -17.05 2.69 -3.90
N MET A 313 -16.23 3.01 -2.89
CA MET A 313 -15.16 2.14 -2.41
C MET A 313 -15.72 0.95 -1.61
N SER A 314 -15.43 -0.27 -2.06
CA SER A 314 -15.63 -1.47 -1.25
C SER A 314 -14.52 -1.64 -0.20
N GLU A 315 -14.69 -2.59 0.74
CA GLU A 315 -13.62 -2.92 1.71
C GLU A 315 -12.36 -3.44 1.03
N GLU A 316 -12.51 -4.13 -0.10
CA GLU A 316 -11.40 -4.67 -0.89
C GLU A 316 -10.64 -3.53 -1.60
N ASP A 317 -11.38 -2.60 -2.20
CA ASP A 317 -10.82 -1.41 -2.84
C ASP A 317 -10.09 -0.55 -1.80
N GLU A 318 -10.59 -0.45 -0.57
CA GLU A 318 -9.93 0.29 0.51
C GLU A 318 -8.56 -0.30 0.85
N MET A 319 -8.45 -1.63 0.89
CA MET A 319 -7.16 -2.30 1.13
C MET A 319 -6.17 -2.05 -0.01
N GLU A 320 -6.65 -2.12 -1.25
CA GLU A 320 -5.83 -1.85 -2.43
C GLU A 320 -5.37 -0.39 -2.49
N PHE A 321 -6.29 0.56 -2.26
CA PHE A 321 -6.00 1.98 -2.15
C PHE A 321 -4.93 2.24 -1.09
N MET A 322 -5.09 1.68 0.12
CA MET A 322 -4.13 1.90 1.19
C MET A 322 -2.74 1.39 0.81
N ASN A 323 -2.62 0.20 0.24
CA ASN A 323 -1.31 -0.31 -0.20
C ASN A 323 -0.71 0.54 -1.32
N TRP A 324 -1.52 0.95 -2.29
CA TRP A 324 -1.07 1.84 -3.36
C TRP A 324 -0.57 3.17 -2.80
N PHE A 325 -1.31 3.78 -1.87
CA PHE A 325 -0.92 5.03 -1.23
C PHE A 325 0.39 4.89 -0.44
N LEU A 326 0.53 3.82 0.35
CA LEU A 326 1.67 3.63 1.24
C LEU A 326 2.97 3.32 0.50
N PHE A 327 2.88 2.51 -0.56
CA PHE A 327 4.06 1.89 -1.18
C PHE A 327 4.33 2.35 -2.62
N THR A 328 3.34 2.89 -3.33
CA THR A 328 3.44 3.21 -4.76
C THR A 328 3.31 4.71 -5.05
N ARG A 329 2.28 5.37 -4.49
CA ARG A 329 2.04 6.79 -4.72
C ARG A 329 3.15 7.62 -4.07
N SER A 330 3.79 8.47 -4.87
CA SER A 330 4.78 9.41 -4.37
C SER A 330 4.11 10.65 -3.79
N LEU A 331 4.59 11.10 -2.64
CA LEU A 331 4.32 12.41 -2.07
C LEU A 331 4.98 13.51 -2.94
N PRO A 332 4.65 14.80 -2.74
CA PRO A 332 5.21 15.90 -3.54
C PRO A 332 6.75 15.99 -3.54
N ASP A 333 7.41 15.41 -2.54
CA ASP A 333 8.87 15.35 -2.43
C ASP A 333 9.51 14.14 -3.17
N GLY A 334 8.68 13.31 -3.81
CA GLY A 334 9.08 12.13 -4.58
C GLY A 334 9.28 10.86 -3.75
N ARG A 335 9.04 10.87 -2.44
CA ARG A 335 9.09 9.67 -1.57
C ARG A 335 7.71 9.09 -1.35
N THR A 336 7.62 7.81 -1.00
CA THR A 336 6.35 7.21 -0.55
C THR A 336 6.18 7.37 0.96
N PRO A 337 4.95 7.32 1.51
CA PRO A 337 4.72 7.34 2.95
C PRO A 337 5.56 6.32 3.72
N ALA A 338 5.72 5.11 3.17
CA ALA A 338 6.55 4.06 3.77
C ALA A 338 8.04 4.45 3.84
N VAL A 339 8.57 5.15 2.83
CA VAL A 339 9.97 5.64 2.83
C VAL A 339 10.15 6.74 3.86
N VAL A 340 9.20 7.68 3.96
CA VAL A 340 9.26 8.73 4.99
C VAL A 340 9.23 8.12 6.39
N PHE A 341 8.31 7.19 6.64
CA PHE A 341 8.25 6.43 7.89
C PHE A 341 9.59 5.75 8.21
N ALA A 342 10.17 5.05 7.24
CA ALA A 342 11.39 4.29 7.46
C ALA A 342 12.61 5.17 7.74
N ASP A 343 12.67 6.37 7.12
CA ASP A 343 13.71 7.36 7.40
C ASP A 343 13.56 7.97 8.79
N GLU A 344 12.35 8.38 9.17
CA GLU A 344 12.10 8.98 10.50
C GLU A 344 12.30 7.99 11.64
N ARG A 345 11.93 6.72 11.43
CA ARG A 345 12.14 5.65 12.41
C ARG A 345 13.57 5.11 12.41
N GLY A 346 14.43 5.56 11.51
CA GLY A 346 15.81 5.11 11.43
C GLY A 346 15.93 3.60 11.21
N LEU A 347 15.02 3.02 10.41
CA LEU A 347 15.06 1.59 10.09
C LEU A 347 16.34 1.23 9.35
N ASP A 348 16.79 -0.01 9.48
CA ASP A 348 17.96 -0.49 8.77
C ASP A 348 17.71 -0.57 7.25
N GLU A 349 18.81 -0.55 6.47
CA GLU A 349 18.73 -0.50 5.00
C GLU A 349 18.08 -1.74 4.38
N ASP A 350 18.12 -2.91 5.03
CA ASP A 350 17.45 -4.12 4.55
C ASP A 350 15.92 -3.98 4.69
N THR A 351 15.47 -3.52 5.85
CA THR A 351 14.03 -3.23 6.08
C THR A 351 13.51 -2.14 5.15
N LYS A 352 14.30 -1.07 4.92
CA LYS A 352 13.96 -0.01 3.94
C LYS A 352 13.81 -0.56 2.53
N ALA A 353 14.74 -1.40 2.09
CA ALA A 353 14.68 -2.02 0.77
C ALA A 353 13.42 -2.90 0.62
N LYS A 354 13.08 -3.69 1.64
CA LYS A 354 11.86 -4.51 1.65
C LYS A 354 10.59 -3.66 1.56
N LEU A 355 10.47 -2.58 2.35
CA LEU A 355 9.34 -1.65 2.25
C LEU A 355 9.21 -1.01 0.86
N LYS A 356 10.34 -0.67 0.23
CA LYS A 356 10.34 -0.14 -1.14
C LYS A 356 9.86 -1.18 -2.16
N HIS A 357 10.23 -2.46 -2.00
CA HIS A 357 9.80 -3.52 -2.91
C HIS A 357 8.30 -3.80 -2.84
N LEU A 358 7.62 -3.48 -1.72
CA LEU A 358 6.16 -3.54 -1.64
C LEU A 358 5.47 -2.64 -2.69
N GLY A 359 6.15 -1.61 -3.19
CA GLY A 359 5.67 -0.73 -4.28
C GLY A 359 5.73 -1.36 -5.68
N SER A 360 6.13 -2.63 -5.79
CA SER A 360 6.16 -3.38 -7.05
C SER A 360 5.45 -4.74 -6.90
N PRO A 361 4.15 -4.74 -6.56
CA PRO A 361 3.39 -5.98 -6.40
C PRO A 361 3.32 -6.76 -7.70
N LYS A 362 3.16 -8.09 -7.58
CA LYS A 362 2.81 -8.96 -8.69
C LYS A 362 1.30 -9.11 -8.72
N SER A 363 0.67 -8.43 -9.68
CA SER A 363 -0.76 -8.56 -9.92
C SER A 363 -1.02 -9.78 -10.81
N GLY A 364 -2.09 -10.51 -10.54
CA GLY A 364 -2.47 -11.63 -11.38
C GLY A 364 -3.66 -12.43 -10.88
N ILE A 365 -3.94 -13.49 -11.64
CA ILE A 365 -4.86 -14.56 -11.26
C ILE A 365 -4.01 -15.78 -10.93
N TYR A 366 -4.21 -16.31 -9.73
CA TYR A 366 -3.36 -17.32 -9.16
C TYR A 366 -4.15 -18.57 -8.82
N GLU A 367 -3.61 -19.75 -9.13
CA GLU A 367 -4.10 -21.03 -8.62
C GLU A 367 -3.35 -21.43 -7.35
N ILE A 368 -4.07 -21.93 -6.35
CA ILE A 368 -3.50 -22.48 -5.12
C ILE A 368 -3.03 -23.91 -5.38
N ILE A 369 -1.71 -24.09 -5.46
CA ILE A 369 -1.06 -25.38 -5.73
C ILE A 369 -0.85 -26.20 -4.46
N SER A 370 -0.58 -25.53 -3.33
CA SER A 370 -0.54 -26.18 -2.02
C SER A 370 -0.88 -25.20 -0.91
N TYR A 371 -1.53 -25.69 0.14
CA TYR A 371 -1.95 -24.90 1.29
C TYR A 371 -1.53 -25.60 2.60
N GLU A 372 -0.70 -24.92 3.38
CA GLU A 372 -0.13 -25.38 4.65
C GLU A 372 -0.45 -24.37 5.77
N PRO A 373 -1.66 -24.39 6.33
CA PRO A 373 -2.13 -23.40 7.31
C PRO A 373 -1.30 -23.33 8.59
N ASP A 374 -0.76 -24.46 9.03
CA ASP A 374 0.10 -24.54 10.22
C ASP A 374 1.42 -23.79 10.04
N ALA A 375 1.89 -23.65 8.79
CA ALA A 375 3.10 -22.94 8.41
C ALA A 375 2.82 -21.57 7.80
N PHE A 376 1.55 -21.15 7.72
CA PHE A 376 1.11 -19.91 7.05
C PHE A 376 1.54 -19.84 5.57
N ARG A 377 1.72 -20.99 4.93
CA ARG A 377 2.30 -21.08 3.58
C ARG A 377 1.25 -21.49 2.57
N ILE A 378 1.24 -20.77 1.46
CA ILE A 378 0.48 -21.08 0.26
C ILE A 378 1.47 -21.06 -0.91
N ARG A 379 1.51 -22.12 -1.72
CA ARG A 379 2.17 -22.03 -3.02
C ARG A 379 1.12 -21.75 -4.06
N VAL A 380 1.38 -20.75 -4.88
CA VAL A 380 0.44 -20.27 -5.87
C VAL A 380 1.13 -20.20 -7.23
N ARG A 381 0.37 -20.39 -8.30
CA ARG A 381 0.87 -20.32 -9.67
C ARG A 381 0.10 -19.26 -10.41
N ASN A 382 0.79 -18.30 -11.00
CA ASN A 382 0.16 -17.34 -11.89
C ASN A 382 -0.35 -18.09 -13.12
N LEU A 383 -1.65 -18.03 -13.38
CA LEU A 383 -2.23 -18.80 -14.46
C LEU A 383 -1.79 -18.31 -15.84
N LEU A 384 -1.42 -17.03 -15.99
CA LEU A 384 -1.02 -16.45 -17.27
C LEU A 384 0.47 -16.62 -17.56
N SER A 385 1.34 -16.49 -16.55
CA SER A 385 2.80 -16.60 -16.72
C SER A 385 3.37 -17.98 -16.38
N ASP A 386 2.57 -18.87 -15.79
CA ASP A 386 2.99 -20.16 -15.21
C ASP A 386 4.07 -20.04 -14.11
N GLU A 387 4.36 -18.82 -13.65
CA GLU A 387 5.32 -18.58 -12.57
C GLU A 387 4.73 -19.00 -11.22
N GLU A 388 5.50 -19.77 -10.45
CA GLU A 388 5.14 -20.17 -9.09
C GLU A 388 5.71 -19.21 -8.04
N TYR A 389 4.92 -18.96 -7.01
CA TYR A 389 5.24 -18.07 -5.90
C TYR A 389 4.96 -18.76 -4.56
N GLU A 390 5.85 -18.55 -3.59
CA GLU A 390 5.61 -18.91 -2.20
C GLU A 390 5.06 -17.69 -1.45
N LEU A 391 3.78 -17.78 -1.11
CA LEU A 391 2.99 -16.77 -0.43
C LEU A 391 2.86 -17.14 1.05
N MET A 392 3.12 -16.17 1.92
CA MET A 392 2.84 -16.26 3.35
C MET A 392 1.54 -15.52 3.66
N ALA A 393 0.56 -16.24 4.22
CA ALA A 393 -0.75 -15.69 4.55
C ALA A 393 -1.46 -16.49 5.65
N ASP A 394 -2.28 -15.81 6.45
CA ASP A 394 -3.17 -16.42 7.45
C ASP A 394 -4.64 -16.31 7.01
N ILE A 395 -5.02 -17.13 6.02
CA ILE A 395 -6.34 -17.12 5.40
C ILE A 395 -7.02 -18.45 5.70
N GLU A 396 -8.27 -18.42 6.17
CA GLU A 396 -9.08 -19.61 6.40
C GLU A 396 -10.03 -19.89 5.23
N GLY A 397 -10.49 -21.13 5.10
CA GLY A 397 -11.56 -21.48 4.16
C GLY A 397 -11.14 -21.59 2.69
N ILE A 398 -9.84 -21.74 2.40
CA ILE A 398 -9.32 -21.98 1.05
C ILE A 398 -8.95 -23.46 0.84
N GLU A 399 -9.05 -23.91 -0.40
CA GLU A 399 -8.79 -25.27 -0.84
C GLU A 399 -7.77 -25.29 -1.99
N VAL A 400 -6.99 -26.37 -2.06
CA VAL A 400 -6.04 -26.58 -3.15
C VAL A 400 -6.79 -26.75 -4.47
N GLY A 401 -6.34 -26.06 -5.51
CA GLY A 401 -6.96 -26.00 -6.83
C GLY A 401 -7.92 -24.82 -7.03
N GLN A 402 -8.26 -24.07 -5.97
CA GLN A 402 -8.98 -22.81 -6.12
C GLN A 402 -8.08 -21.73 -6.73
N THR A 403 -8.71 -20.75 -7.39
CA THR A 403 -8.03 -19.56 -7.90
C THR A 403 -8.41 -18.31 -7.12
N PHE A 404 -7.59 -17.28 -7.22
CA PHE A 404 -7.92 -15.94 -6.71
C PHE A 404 -7.31 -14.85 -7.60
N SER A 405 -7.92 -13.67 -7.63
CA SER A 405 -7.29 -12.46 -8.17
C SER A 405 -6.75 -11.58 -7.04
N GLY A 406 -5.64 -10.90 -7.30
CA GLY A 406 -5.05 -9.98 -6.34
C GLY A 406 -3.57 -9.69 -6.58
N ASN A 407 -2.97 -9.05 -5.58
CA ASN A 407 -1.58 -8.61 -5.60
C ASN A 407 -0.73 -9.44 -4.63
N LEU A 408 0.40 -9.96 -5.09
CA LEU A 408 1.43 -10.56 -4.24
C LEU A 408 2.54 -9.55 -3.97
N TYR A 409 2.76 -9.23 -2.71
CA TYR A 409 3.72 -8.21 -2.31
C TYR A 409 5.06 -8.84 -1.91
N PRO A 410 6.19 -8.50 -2.57
CA PRO A 410 7.48 -9.11 -2.27
C PRO A 410 8.05 -8.63 -0.93
N TRP A 411 8.53 -9.57 -0.10
CA TRP A 411 9.12 -9.31 1.20
C TRP A 411 10.35 -10.20 1.45
N GLY A 412 11.52 -9.75 0.97
CA GLY A 412 12.72 -10.58 0.96
C GLY A 412 12.53 -11.81 0.06
N ASP A 413 12.63 -13.00 0.64
CA ASP A 413 12.52 -14.29 -0.08
C ASP A 413 11.09 -14.87 -0.08
N ILE A 414 10.11 -14.14 0.44
CA ILE A 414 8.69 -14.55 0.49
C ILE A 414 7.79 -13.51 -0.16
N TYR A 415 6.56 -13.91 -0.51
CA TYR A 415 5.49 -12.98 -0.89
C TYR A 415 4.46 -12.87 0.23
N LEU A 416 3.80 -11.72 0.34
CA LEU A 416 2.72 -11.43 1.29
C LEU A 416 1.41 -11.28 0.53
N SER A 417 0.30 -11.70 1.15
CA SER A 417 -1.04 -11.45 0.60
C SER A 417 -1.35 -9.95 0.61
N GLY A 418 -0.98 -9.25 1.68
CA GLY A 418 -0.82 -7.79 1.81
C GLY A 418 -2.05 -6.91 1.56
N GLY A 419 -3.01 -7.33 0.75
CA GLY A 419 -4.24 -6.65 0.37
C GLY A 419 -5.36 -7.66 0.09
N ALA A 420 -6.42 -7.22 -0.59
CA ALA A 420 -7.56 -8.06 -0.89
C ALA A 420 -7.15 -9.23 -1.81
N LEU A 421 -7.33 -10.47 -1.34
CA LEU A 421 -7.30 -11.65 -2.21
C LEU A 421 -8.74 -12.06 -2.47
N ARG A 422 -9.18 -11.91 -3.73
CA ARG A 422 -10.52 -12.28 -4.15
C ARG A 422 -10.54 -13.77 -4.47
N ILE A 423 -10.79 -14.60 -3.45
CA ILE A 423 -10.84 -16.06 -3.61
C ILE A 423 -12.08 -16.44 -4.42
N HIS A 424 -11.87 -17.20 -5.49
CA HIS A 424 -12.95 -17.71 -6.35
C HIS A 424 -13.50 -19.04 -5.81
N SER A 425 -14.79 -19.30 -6.06
CA SER A 425 -15.38 -20.62 -5.71
C SER A 425 -14.70 -21.75 -6.48
N PRO A 426 -14.77 -23.02 -6.02
CA PRO A 426 -14.19 -24.15 -6.75
C PRO A 426 -14.65 -24.23 -8.21
N GLU A 427 -15.94 -23.97 -8.48
CA GLU A 427 -16.52 -24.02 -9.83
C GLU A 427 -15.98 -22.89 -10.72
N LEU A 428 -15.94 -21.65 -10.20
CA LEU A 428 -15.37 -20.52 -10.91
C LEU A 428 -13.85 -20.70 -11.11
N SER A 429 -13.18 -21.36 -10.17
CA SER A 429 -11.77 -21.71 -10.29
C SER A 429 -11.54 -22.65 -11.46
N ASP A 430 -12.37 -23.68 -11.61
CA ASP A 430 -12.30 -24.61 -12.75
C ASP A 430 -12.65 -23.92 -14.07
N GLU A 431 -13.59 -22.98 -14.07
CA GLU A 431 -13.91 -22.16 -15.25
C GLU A 431 -12.74 -21.26 -15.66
N ILE A 432 -12.20 -20.49 -14.72
CA ILE A 432 -11.03 -19.61 -14.93
C ILE A 432 -9.84 -20.43 -15.41
N LYS A 433 -9.58 -21.59 -14.79
CA LYS A 433 -8.51 -22.50 -15.26
C LYS A 433 -8.82 -23.02 -16.65
N SER A 434 -10.02 -23.47 -16.97
CA SER A 434 -10.35 -23.91 -18.34
C SER A 434 -10.19 -22.80 -19.38
N VAL A 435 -10.47 -21.55 -19.00
CA VAL A 435 -10.29 -20.38 -19.84
C VAL A 435 -8.79 -20.09 -20.00
N VAL A 436 -8.02 -20.03 -18.92
CA VAL A 436 -6.57 -19.78 -18.99
C VAL A 436 -5.80 -20.93 -19.64
N GLU A 437 -6.20 -22.17 -19.43
CA GLU A 437 -5.68 -23.35 -20.11
C GLU A 437 -5.91 -23.26 -21.62
N SER A 438 -7.02 -22.64 -22.07
CA SER A 438 -7.25 -22.34 -23.49
C SER A 438 -6.35 -21.22 -24.05
N PHE A 439 -5.64 -20.50 -23.17
CA PHE A 439 -4.62 -19.50 -23.51
C PHE A 439 -3.18 -20.01 -23.25
N SER A 440 -2.97 -21.19 -22.64
CA SER A 440 -1.65 -21.72 -22.23
C SER A 440 -1.14 -22.85 -23.13
N THR A 441 0.18 -23.01 -23.23
CA THR A 441 0.87 -23.96 -24.14
C THR A 441 0.93 -25.42 -23.65
N SER A 442 0.15 -25.84 -22.64
CA SER A 442 0.31 -27.18 -22.05
C SER A 442 -0.29 -28.33 -22.91
N ASP A 443 0.57 -29.29 -23.26
CA ASP A 443 0.35 -30.50 -24.07
C ASP A 443 -0.72 -31.45 -23.50
N SER A 444 -2.01 -31.19 -23.75
CA SER A 444 -3.06 -32.19 -23.58
C SER A 444 -3.98 -32.27 -24.81
N SER A 445 -4.41 -33.47 -25.21
CA SER A 445 -5.24 -33.62 -26.42
C SER A 445 -6.64 -32.99 -26.30
N GLU A 446 -7.18 -32.83 -25.08
CA GLU A 446 -8.42 -32.05 -24.84
C GLU A 446 -8.20 -30.53 -24.99
N SER A 447 -6.95 -30.06 -24.95
CA SER A 447 -6.59 -28.64 -25.13
C SER A 447 -6.44 -28.21 -26.59
N GLU A 448 -6.14 -29.13 -27.52
CA GLU A 448 -6.05 -28.81 -28.95
C GLU A 448 -7.43 -28.44 -29.52
N ASP A 449 -8.46 -29.28 -29.26
CA ASP A 449 -9.83 -29.05 -29.75
C ASP A 449 -10.40 -27.70 -29.24
N LYS A 450 -10.10 -27.33 -27.99
CA LYS A 450 -10.57 -26.07 -27.38
C LYS A 450 -9.80 -24.84 -27.88
N ARG A 451 -8.49 -24.93 -28.11
CA ARG A 451 -7.69 -23.84 -28.69
C ARG A 451 -8.08 -23.60 -30.15
N GLU A 452 -8.34 -24.67 -30.90
CA GLU A 452 -8.88 -24.58 -32.25
C GLU A 452 -10.26 -23.90 -32.26
N GLU A 453 -11.15 -24.23 -31.32
CA GLU A 453 -12.45 -23.57 -31.18
C GLU A 453 -12.31 -22.07 -30.88
N LEU A 454 -11.43 -21.69 -29.94
CA LEU A 454 -11.18 -20.30 -29.59
C LEU A 454 -10.54 -19.52 -30.75
N HIS A 455 -9.56 -20.10 -31.43
CA HIS A 455 -8.94 -19.51 -32.63
C HIS A 455 -9.96 -19.34 -33.76
N ASN A 456 -10.82 -20.33 -33.99
CA ASN A 456 -11.91 -20.24 -34.97
C ASN A 456 -12.92 -19.16 -34.59
N ALA A 457 -13.24 -19.01 -33.30
CA ALA A 457 -14.10 -17.93 -32.82
C ALA A 457 -13.43 -16.55 -32.97
N PHE A 458 -12.15 -16.45 -32.65
CA PHE A 458 -11.35 -15.23 -32.81
C PHE A 458 -11.30 -14.80 -34.28
N THR A 459 -10.90 -15.70 -35.18
CA THR A 459 -10.83 -15.44 -36.62
C THR A 459 -12.21 -15.15 -37.20
N SER A 460 -13.28 -15.75 -36.68
CA SER A 460 -14.65 -15.41 -37.06
C SER A 460 -15.07 -14.01 -36.58
N PHE A 461 -14.63 -13.58 -35.40
CA PHE A 461 -15.01 -12.30 -34.81
C PHE A 461 -14.19 -11.14 -35.37
N PHE A 462 -12.86 -11.27 -35.37
CA PHE A 462 -11.93 -10.26 -35.86
C PHE A 462 -11.69 -10.33 -37.38
N GLY A 463 -12.11 -11.42 -38.03
CA GLY A 463 -11.95 -11.63 -39.47
C GLY A 463 -10.54 -12.06 -39.90
N SER A 464 -9.62 -12.22 -38.96
CA SER A 464 -8.22 -12.58 -39.17
C SER A 464 -7.64 -13.23 -37.92
N TRP A 465 -6.51 -13.92 -38.06
CA TRP A 465 -5.71 -14.43 -36.94
C TRP A 465 -4.97 -13.31 -36.19
N GLU A 466 -5.02 -12.08 -36.70
CA GLU A 466 -4.39 -10.90 -36.10
C GLU A 466 -5.33 -9.69 -36.15
N ALA A 467 -5.32 -8.87 -35.09
CA ALA A 467 -5.99 -7.58 -35.02
C ALA A 467 -5.03 -6.54 -34.44
N VAL A 468 -5.11 -5.28 -34.90
CA VAL A 468 -4.22 -4.19 -34.44
C VAL A 468 -5.07 -3.02 -33.96
N PHE A 469 -4.69 -2.46 -32.81
CA PHE A 469 -5.41 -1.37 -32.15
C PHE A 469 -4.49 -0.21 -31.84
N ASP A 470 -4.95 1.02 -32.06
CA ASP A 470 -4.14 2.23 -31.92
C ASP A 470 -3.86 2.62 -30.45
N THR A 471 -4.72 2.20 -29.52
CA THR A 471 -4.55 2.49 -28.09
C THR A 471 -4.84 1.27 -27.22
N LYS A 472 -4.36 1.32 -25.98
CA LYS A 472 -4.62 0.31 -24.96
C LYS A 472 -6.11 0.17 -24.66
N GLU A 473 -6.82 1.28 -24.51
CA GLU A 473 -8.26 1.29 -24.24
C GLU A 473 -9.03 0.68 -25.41
N ALA A 474 -8.69 1.04 -26.65
CA ALA A 474 -9.33 0.48 -27.84
C ALA A 474 -9.10 -1.04 -27.94
N CYS A 475 -7.92 -1.53 -27.53
CA CYS A 475 -7.59 -2.93 -27.47
C CYS A 475 -8.38 -3.66 -26.37
N GLU A 476 -8.42 -3.12 -25.16
CA GLU A 476 -9.24 -3.64 -24.05
C GLU A 476 -10.71 -3.73 -24.43
N ASP A 477 -11.28 -2.66 -24.99
CA ASP A 477 -12.68 -2.63 -25.44
C ASP A 477 -12.97 -3.66 -26.52
N ALA A 478 -12.01 -3.92 -27.42
CA ALA A 478 -12.17 -4.92 -28.47
C ALA A 478 -12.11 -6.34 -27.92
N ILE A 479 -11.16 -6.63 -27.03
CA ILE A 479 -11.02 -7.94 -26.38
C ILE A 479 -12.25 -8.20 -25.49
N ASN A 480 -12.71 -7.18 -24.74
CA ASN A 480 -13.88 -7.29 -23.91
C ASN A 480 -15.14 -7.60 -24.72
N ARG A 481 -15.37 -6.91 -25.82
CA ARG A 481 -16.49 -7.22 -26.73
C ARG A 481 -16.39 -8.62 -27.34
N PHE A 482 -15.19 -9.05 -27.73
CA PHE A 482 -14.98 -10.39 -28.25
C PHE A 482 -15.38 -11.44 -27.22
N LEU A 483 -14.91 -11.29 -25.99
CA LEU A 483 -15.20 -12.22 -24.91
C LEU A 483 -16.69 -12.17 -24.52
N ASP A 484 -17.32 -10.99 -24.45
CA ASP A 484 -18.77 -10.89 -24.22
C ASP A 484 -19.57 -11.60 -25.30
N TRP A 485 -19.21 -11.38 -26.57
CA TRP A 485 -19.82 -12.11 -27.68
C TRP A 485 -19.59 -13.62 -27.55
N PHE A 486 -18.36 -14.04 -27.21
CA PHE A 486 -17.98 -15.44 -27.10
C PHE A 486 -18.78 -16.18 -26.01
N PHE A 487 -18.96 -15.56 -24.84
CA PHE A 487 -19.63 -16.15 -23.69
C PHE A 487 -21.15 -15.97 -23.71
N LEU A 488 -21.62 -14.77 -24.06
CA LEU A 488 -23.02 -14.37 -23.85
C LEU A 488 -23.88 -14.51 -25.11
N GLU A 489 -23.29 -14.43 -26.30
CA GLU A 489 -24.04 -14.33 -27.57
C GLU A 489 -23.84 -15.52 -28.51
N ARG A 490 -22.61 -16.03 -28.61
CA ARG A 490 -22.23 -17.10 -29.53
C ARG A 490 -22.84 -18.42 -29.09
N LYS A 491 -23.53 -19.09 -30.02
CA LYS A 491 -24.12 -20.42 -29.80
C LYS A 491 -23.07 -21.50 -30.04
N THR A 492 -22.94 -22.40 -29.06
CA THR A 492 -22.15 -23.64 -29.14
C THR A 492 -22.79 -24.65 -30.10
N GLU A 493 -22.13 -25.78 -30.36
CA GLU A 493 -22.64 -26.85 -31.23
C GLU A 493 -24.00 -27.40 -30.77
N ILE A 494 -24.30 -27.34 -29.47
CA ILE A 494 -25.58 -27.78 -28.89
C ILE A 494 -26.67 -26.70 -28.91
N GLY A 495 -26.39 -25.53 -29.51
CA GLY A 495 -27.37 -24.48 -29.78
C GLY A 495 -27.69 -23.56 -28.59
N LYS A 496 -26.85 -23.55 -27.55
CA LYS A 496 -26.95 -22.64 -26.39
C LYS A 496 -25.70 -21.78 -26.27
N THR A 497 -25.82 -20.59 -25.66
CA THR A 497 -24.65 -19.77 -25.30
C THR A 497 -24.00 -20.34 -24.04
N ILE A 498 -22.73 -19.99 -23.80
CA ILE A 498 -22.02 -20.44 -22.61
C ILE A 498 -22.71 -19.91 -21.35
N ALA A 499 -23.16 -18.66 -21.36
CA ALA A 499 -23.95 -18.07 -20.28
C ALA A 499 -25.33 -18.74 -20.05
N GLU A 500 -25.99 -19.22 -21.11
CA GLU A 500 -27.24 -19.97 -20.97
C GLU A 500 -27.01 -21.35 -20.33
N ILE A 501 -25.93 -22.03 -20.72
CA ILE A 501 -25.52 -23.30 -20.11
C ILE A 501 -25.24 -23.08 -18.63
N TYR A 502 -24.46 -22.04 -18.30
CA TYR A 502 -24.17 -21.62 -16.93
C TYR A 502 -25.43 -21.36 -16.10
N ARG A 503 -26.36 -20.55 -16.62
CA ARG A 503 -27.61 -20.18 -15.93
C ARG A 503 -28.49 -21.40 -15.66
N GLU A 504 -28.58 -22.34 -16.59
CA GLU A 504 -29.39 -23.54 -16.42
C GLU A 504 -28.83 -24.50 -15.37
N GLU A 505 -27.51 -24.55 -15.22
CA GLU A 505 -26.84 -25.42 -14.27
C GLU A 505 -26.83 -24.83 -12.85
N HIS A 506 -26.70 -23.50 -12.72
CA HIS A 506 -26.43 -22.85 -11.43
C HIS A 506 -27.56 -21.93 -10.95
N GLY A 507 -28.52 -21.60 -11.81
CA GLY A 507 -29.66 -20.73 -11.46
C GLY A 507 -29.32 -19.24 -11.32
N GLU A 508 -28.09 -18.84 -11.67
CA GLU A 508 -27.58 -17.47 -11.57
C GLU A 508 -27.03 -16.98 -12.91
N GLU A 509 -26.92 -15.66 -13.08
CA GLU A 509 -26.35 -15.06 -14.29
C GLU A 509 -24.83 -15.03 -14.22
N MET A 510 -24.17 -15.39 -15.33
CA MET A 510 -22.73 -15.29 -15.48
C MET A 510 -22.30 -13.82 -15.40
N LYS A 511 -21.45 -13.49 -14.41
CA LYS A 511 -20.84 -12.17 -14.26
C LYS A 511 -19.38 -12.25 -14.70
N ARG A 512 -18.97 -11.31 -15.55
CA ARG A 512 -17.62 -11.25 -16.10
C ARG A 512 -16.97 -9.92 -15.71
N GLU A 513 -15.73 -9.98 -15.24
CA GLU A 513 -14.89 -8.81 -15.07
C GLU A 513 -14.24 -8.39 -16.40
N PRO A 514 -14.11 -7.08 -16.70
CA PRO A 514 -13.44 -6.61 -17.89
C PRO A 514 -11.95 -7.00 -17.88
N PHE A 515 -11.49 -7.53 -19.00
CA PHE A 515 -10.07 -7.73 -19.26
C PHE A 515 -9.35 -6.39 -19.32
N LYS A 516 -8.21 -6.30 -18.62
CA LYS A 516 -7.33 -5.13 -18.57
C LYS A 516 -5.93 -5.50 -19.02
N ILE A 517 -5.33 -4.66 -19.85
CA ILE A 517 -3.97 -4.82 -20.36
C ILE A 517 -2.99 -4.24 -19.32
N PRO A 518 -1.85 -4.89 -19.04
CA PRO A 518 -0.87 -4.39 -18.08
C PRO A 518 -0.38 -2.96 -18.38
N GLN A 519 -0.02 -2.20 -17.32
CA GLN A 519 0.49 -0.82 -17.44
C GLN A 519 1.76 -0.70 -18.29
N SER A 520 2.53 -1.78 -18.47
CA SER A 520 3.70 -1.81 -19.36
C SER A 520 3.37 -1.54 -20.83
N PHE A 521 2.10 -1.57 -21.23
CA PHE A 521 1.63 -1.26 -22.58
C PHE A 521 1.20 0.21 -22.77
N GLU A 522 1.23 1.04 -21.72
CA GLU A 522 0.81 2.45 -21.78
C GLU A 522 1.64 3.27 -22.80
N SER A 523 2.91 2.91 -22.97
CA SER A 523 3.82 3.57 -23.92
C SER A 523 3.77 2.97 -25.34
N ALA A 524 2.98 1.93 -25.58
CA ALA A 524 2.88 1.29 -26.89
C ALA A 524 2.11 2.20 -27.86
N LYS A 525 2.63 2.39 -29.08
CA LYS A 525 1.97 3.19 -30.12
C LYS A 525 0.78 2.48 -30.75
N ASN A 526 0.80 1.16 -30.73
CA ASN A 526 -0.32 0.29 -31.08
C ASN A 526 -0.12 -1.07 -30.41
N ILE A 527 -1.17 -1.88 -30.37
CA ILE A 527 -1.16 -3.22 -29.78
C ILE A 527 -1.71 -4.22 -30.79
N GLY A 528 -0.92 -5.24 -31.09
CA GLY A 528 -1.37 -6.41 -31.86
C GLY A 528 -1.96 -7.47 -30.93
N VAL A 529 -3.12 -7.99 -31.29
CA VAL A 529 -3.75 -9.18 -30.68
C VAL A 529 -3.68 -10.29 -31.72
N LEU A 530 -2.85 -11.31 -31.47
CA LEU A 530 -2.55 -12.39 -32.41
C LEU A 530 -3.14 -13.68 -31.86
N SER A 531 -3.69 -14.54 -32.70
CA SER A 531 -4.29 -15.82 -32.33
C SER A 531 -3.73 -16.94 -33.18
N ASP A 532 -3.47 -18.07 -32.55
CA ASP A 532 -3.06 -19.32 -33.18
C ASP A 532 -3.84 -20.50 -32.59
N ALA A 533 -4.12 -21.50 -33.42
CA ALA A 533 -4.88 -22.70 -33.01
C ALA A 533 -4.08 -23.61 -32.08
N GLU A 534 -2.74 -23.55 -32.12
CA GLU A 534 -1.85 -24.31 -31.23
C GLU A 534 -1.35 -23.39 -30.10
N GLU A 535 -0.97 -22.16 -30.38
CA GLU A 535 -0.25 -21.31 -29.40
C GLU A 535 -1.16 -20.38 -28.58
N GLY A 536 -2.43 -20.17 -28.96
CA GLY A 536 -3.37 -19.31 -28.21
C GLY A 536 -3.37 -17.84 -28.64
N ILE A 537 -3.74 -16.92 -27.73
CA ILE A 537 -3.86 -15.46 -28.03
C ILE A 537 -2.75 -14.66 -27.34
N PHE A 538 -2.07 -13.78 -28.08
CA PHE A 538 -0.92 -12.98 -27.65
C PHE A 538 -1.14 -11.48 -27.83
N LEU A 539 -0.60 -10.69 -26.91
CA LEU A 539 -0.49 -9.23 -27.03
C LEU A 539 0.93 -8.82 -27.40
N VAL A 540 1.08 -8.05 -28.46
CA VAL A 540 2.38 -7.61 -28.98
C VAL A 540 2.41 -6.08 -29.09
N GLN A 541 3.35 -5.45 -28.37
CA GLN A 541 3.53 -4.00 -28.43
C GLN A 541 4.02 -3.59 -29.82
N ASP A 542 3.44 -2.52 -30.35
CA ASP A 542 3.84 -1.88 -31.60
C ASP A 542 3.77 -2.79 -32.85
N TYR A 543 3.01 -3.88 -32.79
CA TYR A 543 2.90 -4.88 -33.85
C TYR A 543 2.49 -4.29 -35.21
N GLY A 544 1.67 -3.23 -35.22
CA GLY A 544 1.28 -2.50 -36.43
C GLY A 544 2.49 -2.00 -37.23
N ILE A 545 3.59 -1.60 -36.57
CA ILE A 545 4.82 -1.17 -37.25
C ILE A 545 5.42 -2.35 -38.03
N LEU A 546 5.51 -3.52 -37.39
CA LEU A 546 6.01 -4.74 -38.04
C LEU A 546 5.10 -5.15 -39.20
N LYS A 547 3.79 -5.17 -38.97
CA LYS A 547 2.80 -5.52 -39.98
C LYS A 547 2.94 -4.65 -41.23
N ASN A 548 3.01 -3.32 -41.07
CA ASN A 548 3.14 -2.38 -42.18
C ASN A 548 4.46 -2.56 -42.95
N VAL A 549 5.57 -2.79 -42.24
CA VAL A 549 6.87 -3.09 -42.87
C VAL A 549 6.82 -4.37 -43.70
N ILE A 550 6.13 -5.41 -43.22
CA ILE A 550 6.02 -6.70 -43.90
C ILE A 550 5.04 -6.64 -45.08
N GLU A 551 3.93 -5.92 -44.97
CA GLU A 551 2.99 -5.75 -46.10
C GLU A 551 3.65 -5.01 -47.29
N ASN A 552 4.59 -4.10 -47.00
CA ASN A 552 5.27 -3.30 -48.01
C ASN A 552 6.69 -3.77 -48.39
N GLY A 553 7.25 -4.73 -47.64
CA GLY A 553 8.56 -5.34 -47.93
C GLY A 553 9.78 -4.43 -47.73
N SER A 554 9.66 -3.34 -46.97
CA SER A 554 10.80 -2.50 -46.59
C SER A 554 10.55 -1.74 -45.30
N VAL A 555 11.60 -1.56 -44.49
CA VAL A 555 11.55 -0.76 -43.26
C VAL A 555 11.25 0.73 -43.54
N SER A 556 11.41 1.17 -44.79
CA SER A 556 11.09 2.53 -45.21
C SER A 556 9.57 2.80 -45.24
N ALA A 557 8.75 1.75 -45.18
CA ALA A 557 7.28 1.85 -45.15
C ALA A 557 6.69 2.18 -43.77
N ALA A 558 7.47 2.04 -42.69
CA ALA A 558 7.03 2.32 -41.30
C ALA A 558 6.72 3.80 -41.01
N GLY A 559 6.92 4.72 -41.98
CA GLY A 559 6.81 6.16 -41.80
C GLY A 559 5.40 6.68 -41.51
N GLU A 560 4.35 5.89 -41.74
CA GLU A 560 2.97 6.25 -41.38
C GLU A 560 2.65 5.94 -39.90
N ASP A 561 3.14 4.81 -39.36
CA ASP A 561 2.86 4.38 -37.97
C ASP A 561 3.88 4.91 -36.94
N ALA A 562 5.04 5.37 -37.40
CA ALA A 562 6.10 5.92 -36.56
C ALA A 562 6.82 7.12 -37.22
N PRO A 563 6.13 8.23 -37.51
CA PRO A 563 6.70 9.37 -38.25
C PRO A 563 7.85 10.09 -37.53
N GLU A 564 7.99 9.88 -36.22
CA GLU A 564 9.02 10.50 -35.39
C GLU A 564 10.33 9.68 -35.29
N MET A 565 10.32 8.41 -35.72
CA MET A 565 11.48 7.51 -35.60
C MET A 565 12.40 7.59 -36.82
N GLY A 566 13.71 7.60 -36.56
CA GLY A 566 14.72 7.52 -37.63
C GLY A 566 14.79 6.12 -38.26
N LYS A 567 15.26 6.01 -39.51
CA LYS A 567 15.36 4.72 -40.22
C LYS A 567 16.14 3.66 -39.39
N ASP A 568 17.26 4.05 -38.79
CA ASP A 568 18.10 3.14 -37.99
C ASP A 568 17.39 2.66 -36.72
N GLU A 569 16.55 3.50 -36.11
CA GLU A 569 15.76 3.17 -34.92
C GLU A 569 14.64 2.16 -35.25
N ILE A 570 14.00 2.33 -36.41
CA ILE A 570 13.01 1.38 -36.94
C ILE A 570 13.67 0.04 -37.23
N VAL A 571 14.86 0.03 -37.82
CA VAL A 571 15.61 -1.21 -38.09
C VAL A 571 15.91 -1.97 -36.80
N GLU A 572 16.43 -1.31 -35.76
CA GLU A 572 16.71 -1.98 -34.48
C GLU A 572 15.43 -2.49 -33.80
N LYS A 573 14.33 -1.72 -33.86
CA LYS A 573 13.05 -2.14 -33.31
C LYS A 573 12.49 -3.38 -34.02
N ILE A 574 12.44 -3.37 -35.35
CA ILE A 574 12.01 -4.53 -36.14
C ILE A 574 12.92 -5.73 -35.90
N ARG A 575 14.24 -5.51 -35.74
CA ARG A 575 15.19 -6.57 -35.39
C ARG A 575 14.83 -7.22 -34.05
N ALA A 576 14.60 -6.41 -33.01
CA ALA A 576 14.20 -6.90 -31.70
C ALA A 576 12.89 -7.70 -31.76
N MET A 577 11.90 -7.21 -32.51
CA MET A 577 10.62 -7.90 -32.71
C MET A 577 10.80 -9.27 -33.38
N PHE A 578 11.63 -9.40 -34.42
CA PHE A 578 11.93 -10.70 -35.03
C PHE A 578 12.62 -11.69 -34.07
N ILE A 579 13.47 -11.17 -33.20
CA ILE A 579 14.16 -11.99 -32.21
C ILE A 579 13.18 -12.44 -31.12
N GLU A 580 12.24 -11.59 -30.70
CA GLU A 580 11.35 -11.84 -29.55
C GLU A 580 10.00 -12.46 -29.92
N MET A 581 9.54 -12.38 -31.18
CA MET A 581 8.22 -12.86 -31.62
C MET A 581 8.05 -14.38 -31.52
N GLU A 582 6.84 -14.87 -31.28
CA GLU A 582 6.59 -16.31 -31.36
C GLU A 582 6.74 -16.88 -32.78
N ILE A 583 7.16 -18.15 -32.89
CA ILE A 583 7.48 -18.76 -34.18
C ILE A 583 6.25 -18.91 -35.08
N PHE A 584 5.07 -19.11 -34.51
CA PHE A 584 3.82 -19.16 -35.29
C PHE A 584 3.56 -17.84 -36.02
N VAL A 585 3.90 -16.69 -35.40
CA VAL A 585 3.75 -15.36 -36.01
C VAL A 585 4.62 -15.29 -37.27
N LEU A 586 5.89 -15.67 -37.16
CA LEU A 586 6.80 -15.73 -38.31
C LEU A 586 6.28 -16.66 -39.42
N ARG A 587 5.75 -17.83 -39.04
CA ARG A 587 5.16 -18.79 -39.99
C ARG A 587 3.96 -18.17 -40.73
N ASN A 588 3.04 -17.53 -40.01
CA ASN A 588 1.84 -16.91 -40.60
C ASN A 588 2.21 -15.71 -41.50
N LEU A 589 3.19 -14.91 -41.10
CA LEU A 589 3.74 -13.84 -41.94
C LEU A 589 4.41 -14.39 -43.21
N LEU A 590 5.18 -15.48 -43.13
CA LEU A 590 5.80 -16.14 -44.29
C LEU A 590 4.78 -16.80 -45.22
N GLN A 591 3.65 -17.25 -44.69
CA GLN A 591 2.55 -17.77 -45.52
C GLN A 591 1.87 -16.64 -46.30
N SER A 592 1.70 -15.48 -45.69
CA SER A 592 0.95 -14.35 -46.27
C SER A 592 1.83 -13.43 -47.14
N HIS A 593 3.11 -13.26 -46.77
CA HIS A 593 4.01 -12.22 -47.31
C HIS A 593 5.45 -12.72 -47.51
N ARG A 594 5.66 -13.95 -47.98
CA ARG A 594 6.99 -14.61 -48.06
C ARG A 594 8.13 -13.71 -48.57
N GLU A 595 8.00 -13.18 -49.79
CA GLU A 595 9.04 -12.39 -50.43
C GLU A 595 9.38 -11.14 -49.61
N ASN A 596 8.36 -10.48 -49.06
CA ASN A 596 8.53 -9.29 -48.24
C ASN A 596 9.21 -9.59 -46.90
N VAL A 597 8.83 -10.68 -46.22
CA VAL A 597 9.49 -11.09 -44.97
C VAL A 597 10.98 -11.33 -45.22
N ILE A 598 11.34 -12.04 -46.30
CA ILE A 598 12.74 -12.30 -46.65
C ILE A 598 13.48 -10.99 -46.95
N ASN A 599 12.85 -10.07 -47.71
CA ASN A 599 13.44 -8.77 -48.00
C ASN A 599 13.71 -7.94 -46.74
N VAL A 600 12.75 -7.91 -45.81
CA VAL A 600 12.88 -7.19 -44.55
C VAL A 600 13.95 -7.83 -43.66
N LEU A 601 14.02 -9.17 -43.59
CA LEU A 601 15.08 -9.86 -42.84
C LEU A 601 16.46 -9.57 -43.40
N ASN A 602 16.62 -9.58 -44.72
CA ASN A 602 17.86 -9.20 -45.39
C ASN A 602 18.22 -7.73 -45.11
N GLU A 603 17.24 -6.82 -45.12
CA GLU A 603 17.46 -5.40 -44.80
C GLU A 603 17.86 -5.19 -43.33
N VAL A 604 17.18 -5.85 -42.39
CA VAL A 604 17.30 -5.61 -40.95
C VAL A 604 18.49 -6.33 -40.32
N PHE A 605 18.80 -7.54 -40.77
CA PHE A 605 19.92 -8.32 -40.25
C PHE A 605 21.18 -8.24 -41.12
N ASN A 606 21.13 -7.52 -42.26
CA ASN A 606 22.19 -7.55 -43.27
C ASN A 606 22.53 -8.99 -43.69
N ALA A 607 21.48 -9.79 -43.91
CA ALA A 607 21.56 -11.20 -44.26
C ALA A 607 21.57 -11.41 -45.78
N GLU A 608 21.96 -12.62 -46.20
CA GLU A 608 21.94 -13.07 -47.60
C GLU A 608 20.98 -14.26 -47.77
N LEU A 609 19.76 -14.16 -47.22
CA LEU A 609 18.74 -15.19 -47.39
C LEU A 609 18.25 -15.22 -48.85
N PRO A 610 18.18 -16.39 -49.50
CA PRO A 610 17.61 -16.54 -50.83
C PRO A 610 16.14 -16.09 -50.88
N GLU A 611 15.71 -15.47 -51.99
CA GLU A 611 14.30 -15.07 -52.21
C GLU A 611 13.33 -16.27 -52.16
N ASP A 612 13.82 -17.48 -52.43
CA ASP A 612 13.06 -18.74 -52.39
C ASP A 612 13.27 -19.55 -51.11
N ALA A 613 13.85 -18.95 -50.06
CA ALA A 613 14.05 -19.61 -48.78
C ALA A 613 12.72 -20.18 -48.24
N ASP A 614 12.74 -21.46 -47.87
CA ASP A 614 11.59 -22.08 -47.22
C ASP A 614 11.46 -21.63 -45.75
N VAL A 615 10.30 -21.94 -45.17
CA VAL A 615 9.95 -21.53 -43.81
C VAL A 615 10.97 -22.05 -42.80
N ASP A 616 11.44 -23.28 -42.96
CA ASP A 616 12.37 -23.92 -42.01
C ASP A 616 13.75 -23.24 -42.03
N ASN A 617 14.23 -22.82 -43.20
CA ASN A 617 15.48 -22.07 -43.32
C ASN A 617 15.38 -20.70 -42.66
N VAL A 618 14.26 -19.99 -42.85
CA VAL A 618 14.03 -18.67 -42.23
C VAL A 618 13.88 -18.80 -40.71
N VAL A 619 13.14 -19.79 -40.22
CA VAL A 619 13.01 -20.07 -38.78
C VAL A 619 14.36 -20.43 -38.17
N SER A 620 15.15 -21.27 -38.83
CA SER A 620 16.50 -21.64 -38.36
C SER A 620 17.43 -20.43 -38.27
N PHE A 621 17.34 -19.52 -39.24
CA PHE A 621 18.08 -18.26 -39.22
C PHE A 621 17.72 -17.40 -38.00
N ILE A 622 16.43 -17.21 -37.72
CA ILE A 622 15.99 -16.44 -36.56
C ILE A 622 16.43 -17.09 -35.24
N MET A 623 16.34 -18.42 -35.12
CA MET A 623 16.83 -19.12 -33.93
C MET A 623 18.33 -18.91 -33.71
N GLN A 624 19.13 -18.94 -34.78
CA GLN A 624 20.55 -18.64 -34.68
C GLN A 624 20.82 -17.19 -34.21
N MET A 625 20.00 -16.23 -34.63
CA MET A 625 20.11 -14.84 -34.17
C MET A 625 19.73 -14.67 -32.69
N ARG A 626 18.75 -15.45 -32.17
CA ARG A 626 18.42 -15.48 -30.74
C ARG A 626 19.60 -15.93 -29.89
N GLU A 627 20.22 -17.05 -30.24
CA GLU A 627 21.37 -17.61 -29.51
C GLU A 627 22.57 -16.64 -29.46
N GLN A 628 22.81 -15.89 -30.53
CA GLN A 628 23.89 -14.89 -30.59
C GLN A 628 23.65 -13.69 -29.67
N ARG A 629 22.39 -13.34 -29.39
CA ARG A 629 22.02 -12.26 -28.47
C ARG A 629 22.22 -12.66 -27.01
N GLU A 630 21.99 -13.91 -26.64
CA GLU A 630 22.18 -14.41 -25.26
C GLU A 630 23.65 -14.60 -24.87
N THR A 631 24.57 -14.65 -25.84
CA THR A 631 26.01 -14.82 -25.62
C THR A 631 26.82 -13.52 -25.60
N LEU A 632 26.16 -12.38 -25.86
CA LEU A 632 26.72 -11.01 -25.82
C LEU A 632 26.22 -10.29 -24.56
#